data_AF-Q5CUK8-F1
#
_entry.id   AF-Q5CUK8-F1
#
_cell.length_a   1.000
_cell.length_b   1.000
_cell.length_c   1.000
_cell.angle_alpha   90.00
_cell.angle_beta   90.00
_cell.angle_gamma   90.00
#
_symmetry.space_group_name_H-M   'P 1'
#
loop_
_entity.id
_entity.type
_entity.pdbx_description
1 polymer ?
#
loop_
_entity_poly.entity_id
_entity_poly.type
_entity_poly.pdbx_seq_one_letter_code
_entity_poly.pdbx_strand_id
1 'polypeptide(L)'
;MSLQIMDQDFQHILRIMNTNVDGRQKIMYALTAIKGIGRRFSNIVCKKADVNLSKRAGQLSQEEINRIVAIVANPLQFNIPSYMLNRQKDVKDGKYKHITSNNLEASLREDLERLKKIRSHRGLRHHWGVRVRGQHTKTTGRGSRAAAAAKKR
;
A
#
# COMPACT_ATOMS: atom_id res chain seq x y z
N MET A 1 25.73 22.88 3.25
CA MET A 1 24.87 22.29 2.20
C MET A 1 25.53 22.59 0.87
N SER A 2 25.97 21.57 0.13
CA SER A 2 26.57 21.75 -1.19
C SER A 2 25.49 22.14 -2.22
N LEU A 3 25.79 23.12 -3.07
CA LEU A 3 25.00 23.45 -4.26
C LEU A 3 25.08 22.25 -5.22
N GLN A 4 24.10 21.36 -5.16
CA GLN A 4 23.91 20.36 -6.20
C GLN A 4 23.27 21.07 -7.39
N ILE A 5 24.07 21.35 -8.41
CA ILE A 5 23.58 21.66 -9.75
C ILE A 5 22.67 20.48 -10.13
N MET A 6 21.41 20.77 -10.51
CA MET A 6 20.51 19.71 -10.93
C MET A 6 21.10 19.06 -12.18
N ASP A 7 21.52 17.79 -12.07
CA ASP A 7 21.94 16.99 -13.22
C ASP A 7 20.83 16.99 -14.27
N GLN A 8 21.21 17.00 -15.55
CA GLN A 8 20.25 16.97 -16.67
C GLN A 8 19.37 15.71 -16.68
N ASP A 9 19.77 14.66 -15.96
CA ASP A 9 19.08 13.37 -15.89
C ASP A 9 18.04 13.27 -14.75
N PHE A 10 17.65 14.38 -14.12
CA PHE A 10 16.66 14.34 -13.05
C PHE A 10 15.24 14.06 -13.55
N GLN A 11 14.65 12.94 -13.13
CA GLN A 11 13.26 12.61 -13.44
C GLN A 11 12.30 13.17 -12.38
N HIS A 12 11.42 14.09 -12.79
CA HIS A 12 10.42 14.66 -11.89
C HIS A 12 9.31 13.68 -11.49
N ILE A 13 8.88 12.83 -12.42
CA ILE A 13 7.80 11.87 -12.21
C ILE A 13 8.31 10.50 -12.66
N LEU A 14 8.29 9.54 -11.75
CA LEU A 14 8.61 8.15 -12.05
C LEU A 14 7.35 7.32 -12.01
N ARG A 15 7.23 6.35 -12.92
CA ARG A 15 6.13 5.38 -12.87
C ARG A 15 6.65 4.05 -12.38
N ILE A 16 6.23 3.66 -11.18
CA ILE A 16 6.66 2.43 -10.50
C ILE A 16 5.42 1.66 -10.07
N MET A 17 5.36 0.35 -10.37
CA MET A 17 4.25 -0.55 -10.00
C MET A 17 2.87 0.02 -10.37
N ASN A 18 2.71 0.50 -11.61
CA ASN A 18 1.48 1.11 -12.14
C ASN A 18 1.04 2.41 -11.43
N THR A 19 1.89 3.03 -10.62
CA THR A 19 1.60 4.28 -9.89
C THR A 19 2.61 5.37 -10.20
N ASN A 20 2.17 6.62 -10.15
CA ASN A 20 3.04 7.79 -10.33
C ASN A 20 3.67 8.17 -8.98
N VAL A 21 4.98 8.32 -8.97
CA VAL A 21 5.82 8.63 -7.81
C VAL A 21 6.53 9.95 -8.05
N ASP A 22 6.54 10.82 -7.04
CA ASP A 22 7.21 12.13 -7.10
C ASP A 22 8.72 11.99 -6.90
N GLY A 23 9.49 12.39 -7.91
CA GLY A 23 10.95 12.33 -7.93
C GLY A 23 11.63 13.32 -6.98
N ARG A 24 10.94 14.38 -6.56
CA ARG A 24 11.51 15.40 -5.64
C ARG A 24 11.66 14.88 -4.23
N GLN A 25 10.88 13.87 -3.83
CA GLN A 25 10.94 13.31 -2.48
C GLN A 25 12.12 12.36 -2.29
N LYS A 26 12.55 12.18 -1.04
CA LYS A 26 13.51 11.11 -0.71
C LYS A 26 12.87 9.76 -1.01
N ILE A 27 13.67 8.81 -1.50
CA ILE A 27 13.20 7.51 -1.99
C ILE A 27 12.30 6.80 -0.97
N MET A 28 12.69 6.81 0.31
CA MET A 28 11.93 6.16 1.38
C MET A 28 10.47 6.65 1.44
N TYR A 29 10.24 7.96 1.27
CA TYR A 29 8.91 8.55 1.30
C TYR A 29 8.21 8.44 -0.06
N ALA A 30 8.96 8.62 -1.15
CA ALA A 30 8.43 8.53 -2.50
C ALA A 30 7.75 7.17 -2.76
N LEU A 31 8.37 6.06 -2.35
CA LEU A 31 7.79 4.71 -2.49
C LEU A 31 6.49 4.50 -1.70
N THR A 32 6.19 5.32 -0.68
CA THR A 32 4.93 5.22 0.07
C THR A 32 3.71 5.73 -0.71
N ALA A 33 3.93 6.40 -1.85
CA ALA A 33 2.86 6.72 -2.78
C ALA A 33 2.23 5.45 -3.39
N ILE A 34 2.97 4.35 -3.45
CA ILE A 34 2.50 3.05 -3.92
C ILE A 34 1.59 2.42 -2.85
N LYS A 35 0.31 2.20 -3.17
CA LYS A 35 -0.62 1.52 -2.26
C LYS A 35 -0.08 0.14 -1.87
N GLY A 36 -0.07 -0.13 -0.56
CA GLY A 36 0.46 -1.38 0.01
C GLY A 36 1.89 -1.27 0.56
N ILE A 37 2.63 -0.20 0.23
CA ILE A 37 3.98 0.06 0.74
C ILE A 37 3.94 1.13 1.84
N GLY A 38 4.42 0.77 3.03
CA GLY A 38 4.58 1.69 4.16
C GLY A 38 6.02 2.14 4.37
N ARG A 39 6.24 3.10 5.27
CA ARG A 39 7.59 3.65 5.59
C ARG A 39 8.60 2.56 5.99
N ARG A 40 8.20 1.63 6.87
CA ARG A 40 9.06 0.53 7.32
C ARG A 40 9.40 -0.44 6.20
N PHE A 41 8.41 -0.78 5.36
CA PHE A 41 8.61 -1.69 4.24
C PHE A 41 9.53 -1.08 3.18
N SER A 42 9.26 0.17 2.81
CA SER A 42 10.10 0.98 1.92
C SER A 42 11.57 1.01 2.36
N ASN A 43 11.83 1.25 3.65
CA ASN A 43 13.20 1.25 4.19
C ASN A 43 13.90 -0.12 4.02
N ILE A 44 13.21 -1.22 4.32
CA ILE A 44 13.76 -2.57 4.14
C ILE A 44 14.02 -2.85 2.66
N VAL A 45 13.09 -2.50 1.76
CA VAL A 45 13.26 -2.69 0.32
C VAL A 45 14.45 -1.89 -0.20
N CYS A 46 14.60 -0.62 0.16
CA CYS A 46 15.75 0.19 -0.25
C CYS A 46 17.07 -0.39 0.26
N LYS A 47 17.11 -0.87 1.51
CA LYS A 47 18.29 -1.53 2.07
C LYS A 47 18.64 -2.84 1.38
N LYS A 48 17.64 -3.61 0.95
CA LYS A 48 17.86 -4.86 0.20
C LYS A 48 18.17 -4.63 -1.28
N ALA A 49 17.77 -3.48 -1.81
CA ALA A 49 18.11 -3.05 -3.15
C ALA A 49 19.47 -2.33 -3.23
N ASP A 50 20.19 -2.20 -2.10
CA ASP A 50 21.44 -1.44 -1.98
C ASP A 50 21.31 0.01 -2.47
N VAL A 51 20.17 0.63 -2.21
CA VAL A 51 19.88 2.03 -2.57
C VAL A 51 20.02 2.93 -1.34
N ASN A 52 20.82 3.98 -1.49
CA ASN A 52 21.02 4.99 -0.45
C ASN A 52 19.70 5.71 -0.10
N LEU A 53 19.30 5.67 1.18
CA LEU A 53 18.04 6.27 1.65
C LEU A 53 17.99 7.80 1.54
N SER A 54 19.15 8.45 1.49
CA SER A 54 19.26 9.91 1.38
C SER A 54 19.07 10.42 -0.06
N LYS A 55 19.18 9.55 -1.06
CA LYS A 55 18.97 9.91 -2.47
C LYS A 55 17.52 10.36 -2.69
N ARG A 56 17.33 11.21 -3.70
CA ARG A 56 15.99 11.56 -4.20
C ARG A 56 15.51 10.52 -5.19
N ALA A 57 14.20 10.33 -5.29
CA ALA A 57 13.63 9.36 -6.21
C ALA A 57 13.91 9.70 -7.68
N GLY A 58 14.00 10.98 -8.03
CA GLY A 58 14.34 11.43 -9.39
C GLY A 58 15.77 11.19 -9.82
N GLN A 59 16.64 10.72 -8.91
CA GLN A 59 18.03 10.36 -9.18
C GLN A 59 18.22 8.84 -9.30
N LEU A 60 17.13 8.06 -9.28
CA LEU A 60 17.19 6.61 -9.42
C LEU A 60 17.56 6.23 -10.85
N SER A 61 18.54 5.33 -10.98
CA SER A 61 18.82 4.66 -12.25
C SER A 61 17.74 3.63 -12.58
N GLN A 62 17.59 3.30 -13.86
CA GLN A 62 16.62 2.29 -14.30
C GLN A 62 16.90 0.91 -13.68
N GLU A 63 18.17 0.57 -13.44
CA GLU A 63 18.57 -0.67 -12.79
C GLU A 63 18.16 -0.72 -11.32
N GLU A 64 18.33 0.38 -10.57
CA GLU A 64 17.85 0.49 -9.19
C GLU A 64 16.32 0.36 -9.12
N ILE A 65 15.60 0.95 -10.08
CA ILE A 65 14.13 0.82 -10.18
C ILE A 65 13.73 -0.64 -10.41
N ASN A 66 14.37 -1.32 -11.35
CA ASN A 66 14.07 -2.72 -11.66
C ASN A 66 14.35 -3.64 -10.46
N ARG A 67 15.44 -3.40 -9.72
CA ARG A 67 15.74 -4.12 -8.46
C ARG A 67 14.66 -3.89 -7.40
N ILE A 68 14.23 -2.64 -7.19
CA ILE A 68 13.14 -2.33 -6.26
C ILE A 68 11.85 -3.05 -6.64
N VAL A 69 11.49 -3.04 -7.93
CA VAL A 69 10.29 -3.72 -8.45
C VAL A 69 10.37 -5.23 -8.20
N ALA A 70 11.51 -5.85 -8.48
CA ALA A 70 11.72 -7.28 -8.25
C ALA A 70 11.56 -7.66 -6.76
N ILE A 71 12.14 -6.87 -5.86
CA ILE A 71 12.05 -7.09 -4.40
C ILE A 71 10.62 -6.92 -3.90
N VAL A 72 9.90 -5.90 -4.39
CA VAL A 72 8.51 -5.66 -4.01
C VAL A 72 7.58 -6.78 -4.50
N ALA A 73 7.82 -7.30 -5.70
CA ALA A 73 7.04 -8.40 -6.26
C ALA A 73 7.27 -9.71 -5.50
N ASN A 74 8.53 -10.04 -5.18
CA ASN A 74 8.92 -11.32 -4.56
C ASN A 74 9.74 -11.13 -3.27
N PRO A 75 9.18 -10.54 -2.21
CA PRO A 75 9.96 -10.16 -1.02
C PRO A 75 10.58 -11.35 -0.27
N LEU A 76 9.94 -12.52 -0.31
CA LEU A 76 10.43 -13.73 0.36
C LEU A 76 11.77 -14.23 -0.23
N GLN A 77 12.00 -14.01 -1.53
CA GLN A 77 13.24 -14.42 -2.20
C GLN A 77 14.44 -13.57 -1.76
N PHE A 78 14.21 -12.33 -1.33
CA PHE A 78 15.25 -11.38 -0.92
C PHE A 78 15.46 -11.35 0.60
N ASN A 79 15.16 -12.46 1.29
CA ASN A 79 15.29 -12.59 2.74
C ASN A 79 14.48 -11.56 3.55
N ILE A 80 13.32 -11.13 3.04
CA ILE A 80 12.36 -10.34 3.83
C ILE A 80 11.44 -11.33 4.58
N PRO A 81 11.35 -11.24 5.91
CA PRO A 81 10.53 -12.18 6.68
C PRO A 81 9.03 -12.09 6.38
N SER A 82 8.35 -13.24 6.49
CA SER A 82 6.90 -13.36 6.21
C SER A 82 6.02 -12.46 7.09
N TYR A 83 6.44 -12.19 8.34
CA TYR A 83 5.71 -11.29 9.25
C TYR A 83 5.68 -9.83 8.77
N MET A 84 6.57 -9.45 7.84
CA MET A 84 6.64 -8.10 7.29
C MET A 84 5.67 -7.89 6.12
N LEU A 85 5.09 -8.97 5.59
CA LEU A 85 4.16 -8.93 4.46
C LEU A 85 2.76 -8.50 4.90
N ASN A 86 2.02 -7.85 4.00
CA ASN A 86 0.71 -7.28 4.32
C ASN A 86 -0.45 -8.27 4.17
N ARG A 87 -0.26 -9.40 3.46
CA ARG A 87 -1.25 -10.48 3.34
C ARG A 87 -0.63 -11.82 3.71
N GLN A 88 -0.72 -12.14 4.99
CA GLN A 88 -0.24 -13.40 5.54
C GLN A 88 -1.36 -14.45 5.55
N LYS A 89 -1.02 -15.70 5.19
CA LYS A 89 -1.96 -16.83 5.13
C LYS A 89 -3.26 -16.48 4.39
N ASP A 90 -3.15 -16.23 3.08
CA ASP A 90 -4.31 -15.89 2.27
C ASP A 90 -5.42 -16.97 2.36
N VAL A 91 -6.68 -16.55 2.40
CA VAL A 91 -7.82 -17.45 2.65
C VAL A 91 -8.05 -18.45 1.51
N LYS A 92 -7.65 -18.09 0.28
CA LYS A 92 -7.80 -18.95 -0.91
C LYS A 92 -6.67 -19.97 -1.02
N ASP A 93 -5.43 -19.49 -1.03
CA ASP A 93 -4.26 -20.32 -1.36
C ASP A 93 -3.43 -20.72 -0.13
N GLY A 94 -3.68 -20.14 1.05
CA GLY A 94 -2.85 -20.32 2.25
C GLY A 94 -1.46 -19.68 2.19
N LYS A 95 -1.05 -19.14 1.04
CA LYS A 95 0.29 -18.59 0.79
C LYS A 95 0.48 -17.21 1.45
N TYR A 96 1.74 -16.88 1.72
CA TYR A 96 2.16 -15.54 2.14
C TYR A 96 2.46 -14.68 0.91
N LYS A 97 1.82 -13.51 0.81
CA LYS A 97 1.96 -12.60 -0.33
C LYS A 97 2.13 -11.17 0.15
N HIS A 98 2.81 -10.35 -0.65
CA HIS A 98 2.75 -8.90 -0.52
C HIS A 98 1.95 -8.34 -1.69
N ILE A 99 0.84 -7.65 -1.38
CA ILE A 99 -0.03 -7.10 -2.40
C ILE A 99 0.20 -5.59 -2.52
N THR A 100 0.39 -5.10 -3.73
CA THR A 100 0.60 -3.68 -4.01
C THR A 100 -0.36 -3.16 -5.09
N SER A 101 -0.46 -1.84 -5.20
CA SER A 101 -1.15 -1.13 -6.27
C SER A 101 -2.63 -1.57 -6.40
N ASN A 102 -3.08 -1.82 -7.63
CA ASN A 102 -4.46 -2.15 -7.97
C ASN A 102 -4.90 -3.50 -7.39
N ASN A 103 -3.97 -4.46 -7.26
CA ASN A 103 -4.26 -5.79 -6.71
C ASN A 103 -4.73 -5.71 -5.26
N LEU A 104 -4.29 -4.69 -4.50
CA LEU A 104 -4.68 -4.50 -3.10
C LEU A 104 -6.16 -4.11 -3.00
N GLU A 105 -6.63 -3.26 -3.92
CA GLU A 105 -8.03 -2.86 -3.98
C GLU A 105 -8.94 -4.01 -4.41
N ALA A 106 -8.53 -4.76 -5.43
CA ALA A 106 -9.25 -5.95 -5.89
C ALA A 106 -9.40 -6.98 -4.77
N SER A 107 -8.29 -7.29 -4.07
CA SER A 107 -8.30 -8.24 -2.95
C SER A 107 -9.18 -7.77 -1.80
N LEU A 108 -9.12 -6.48 -1.45
CA LEU A 108 -9.97 -5.90 -0.41
C LEU A 108 -11.46 -6.00 -0.78
N ARG A 109 -11.79 -5.78 -2.05
CA ARG A 109 -13.17 -5.90 -2.54
C ARG A 109 -13.67 -7.34 -2.42
N GLU A 110 -12.90 -8.32 -2.85
CA GLU A 110 -13.24 -9.74 -2.73
C GLU A 110 -13.45 -10.15 -1.26
N ASP A 111 -12.56 -9.71 -0.36
CA ASP A 111 -12.65 -10.00 1.07
C ASP A 111 -13.95 -9.41 1.67
N LEU A 112 -14.32 -8.19 1.30
CA LEU A 112 -15.54 -7.53 1.76
C LEU A 112 -16.80 -8.17 1.17
N GLU A 113 -16.79 -8.51 -0.11
CA GLU A 113 -17.92 -9.18 -0.78
C GLU A 113 -18.19 -10.55 -0.18
N ARG A 114 -17.14 -11.32 0.15
CA ARG A 114 -17.27 -12.59 0.87
C ARG A 114 -17.99 -12.41 2.22
N LEU A 115 -17.59 -11.40 3.00
CA LEU A 115 -18.20 -11.12 4.31
C LEU A 115 -19.67 -10.68 4.19
N LYS A 116 -20.00 -9.93 3.13
CA LYS A 116 -21.37 -9.49 2.81
C LYS A 116 -22.25 -10.66 2.37
N LYS A 117 -21.73 -11.57 1.52
CA LYS A 117 -22.45 -12.77 1.06
C LYS A 117 -22.82 -13.70 2.22
N ILE A 118 -21.91 -13.93 3.16
CA ILE A 118 -22.14 -14.74 4.37
C ILE A 118 -23.11 -14.04 5.34
N ARG A 119 -23.33 -12.72 5.20
CA ARG A 119 -24.09 -11.88 6.15
C ARG A 119 -23.51 -11.88 7.57
N SER A 120 -22.19 -12.01 7.68
CA SER A 120 -21.50 -11.80 8.97
C SER A 120 -21.80 -10.40 9.53
N HIS A 121 -21.86 -10.23 10.85
CA HIS A 121 -22.12 -8.92 11.47
C HIS A 121 -21.17 -7.82 10.95
N ARG A 122 -19.87 -8.14 10.80
CA ARG A 122 -18.88 -7.26 10.19
C ARG A 122 -19.23 -6.92 8.73
N GLY A 123 -19.63 -7.91 7.93
CA GLY A 123 -20.07 -7.73 6.54
C GLY A 123 -21.29 -6.82 6.41
N LEU A 124 -22.31 -7.00 7.26
CA LEU A 124 -23.49 -6.16 7.31
C LEU A 124 -23.15 -4.70 7.68
N ARG A 125 -22.24 -4.49 8.64
CA ARG A 125 -21.75 -3.14 8.98
C ARG A 125 -21.04 -2.46 7.80
N HIS A 126 -20.22 -3.20 7.06
CA HIS A 126 -19.62 -2.71 5.82
C HIS A 126 -20.63 -2.46 4.70
N HIS A 127 -21.74 -3.22 4.65
CA HIS A 127 -22.82 -3.01 3.69
C HIS A 127 -23.61 -1.74 4.01
N TRP A 128 -23.91 -1.49 5.29
CA TRP A 128 -24.60 -0.28 5.75
C TRP A 128 -23.70 0.95 5.85
N GLY A 129 -22.39 0.83 5.61
CA GLY A 129 -21.45 1.95 5.68
C GLY A 129 -21.16 2.47 7.10
N VAL A 130 -21.50 1.69 8.14
CA VAL A 130 -21.21 2.07 9.53
C VAL A 130 -19.80 1.64 9.94
N ARG A 131 -19.24 2.29 10.97
CA ARG A 131 -17.97 1.86 11.60
C ARG A 131 -18.05 0.39 12.01
N VAL A 132 -16.94 -0.34 12.11
CA VAL A 132 -16.99 -1.83 12.15
C VAL A 132 -16.50 -2.44 13.46
N ARG A 133 -15.62 -1.76 14.21
CA ARG A 133 -14.87 -2.34 15.35
C ARG A 133 -15.58 -2.14 16.69
N GLY A 134 -16.88 -2.42 16.75
CA GLY A 134 -17.66 -2.33 18.00
C GLY A 134 -17.94 -0.91 18.52
N GLN A 135 -17.65 0.13 17.73
CA GLN A 135 -18.01 1.49 18.13
C GLN A 135 -19.53 1.69 18.24
N HIS A 136 -19.95 2.51 19.20
CA HIS A 136 -21.34 2.93 19.37
C HIS A 136 -21.92 3.56 18.09
N THR A 137 -22.99 2.98 17.57
CA THR A 137 -23.61 3.40 16.30
C THR A 137 -24.38 4.71 16.39
N LYS A 138 -24.77 5.15 17.60
CA LYS A 138 -25.49 6.42 17.83
C LYS A 138 -24.57 7.64 17.83
N THR A 139 -23.37 7.52 18.40
CA THR A 139 -22.47 8.66 18.65
C THR A 139 -21.35 8.80 17.62
N THR A 140 -21.00 7.71 16.92
CA THR A 140 -19.89 7.72 15.95
C THR A 140 -20.36 7.99 14.52
N GLY A 141 -19.48 8.59 13.71
CA GLY A 141 -19.77 8.86 12.29
C GLY A 141 -20.42 10.22 11.98
N ARG A 142 -20.50 11.12 12.97
CA ARG A 142 -20.99 12.51 12.79
C ARG A 142 -20.16 13.27 11.73
N GLY A 143 -20.82 14.05 10.89
CA GLY A 143 -20.20 14.86 9.82
C GLY A 143 -19.90 14.13 8.51
N SER A 144 -20.01 12.80 8.47
CA SER A 144 -19.90 12.02 7.23
C SER A 144 -21.29 11.65 6.71
N ARG A 145 -21.54 11.80 5.39
CA ARG A 145 -22.83 11.48 4.72
C ARG A 145 -23.35 10.05 4.98
N ALA A 146 -22.51 9.16 5.48
CA ALA A 146 -22.80 7.74 5.69
C ALA A 146 -23.52 7.41 7.02
N ALA A 147 -23.83 8.38 7.87
CA ALA A 147 -24.49 8.13 9.16
C ALA A 147 -26.00 7.83 9.05
N ALA A 148 -26.60 7.99 7.87
CA ALA A 148 -27.99 7.62 7.65
C ALA A 148 -28.07 6.12 7.35
N ALA A 149 -28.28 5.31 8.39
CA ALA A 149 -28.89 4.00 8.21
C ALA A 149 -30.13 4.19 7.33
N ALA A 150 -30.11 3.61 6.13
CA ALA A 150 -31.27 3.60 5.25
C ALA A 150 -32.43 2.97 6.03
N LYS A 151 -33.36 3.82 6.48
CA LYS A 151 -34.61 3.39 7.09
C LYS A 151 -35.34 2.62 5.99
N LYS A 152 -35.36 1.29 6.07
CA LYS A 152 -36.25 0.48 5.23
C LYS A 152 -37.68 0.93 5.55
N ARG A 153 -38.34 1.52 4.58
CA ARG A 153 -39.81 1.53 4.50
C ARG A 153 -40.27 0.11 4.21
#